data_AF-A0A9D9X6J2-F1
#
_entry.id   AF-A0A9D9X6J2-F1
#
_cell.length_a   1.000
_cell.length_b   1.000
_cell.length_c   1.000
_cell.angle_alpha   90.00
_cell.angle_beta   90.00
_cell.angle_gamma   90.00
#
_symmetry.space_group_name_H-M   'P 1'
#
loop_
_entity.id
_entity.type
_entity.pdbx_description
1 polymer ?
#
loop_
_entity_poly.entity_id
_entity_poly.type
_entity_poly.pdbx_seq_one_letter_code
_entity_poly.pdbx_strand_id
1 'polypeptide(L)'
;MHPALSVLLLTTLIGAAQGLVLTLAGVELAARAAGPGGAALPSTFLLAGAAVALILSGAGLVASFFHLGHPERAWRAIAGWRTSWLSREVIVLPAFMGTTALYGLARWAGHDAALPVLLLAGLLARVWFGCTGMIYAAVKAIREWA
;
A
#
# COMPACT_ATOMS: atom_id res chain seq x y z
N MET A 1 -16.31 20.43 -12.01
CA MET A 1 -16.48 19.23 -11.15
C MET A 1 -15.97 19.57 -9.76
N HIS A 2 -16.70 19.21 -8.70
CA HIS A 2 -16.18 19.28 -7.32
C HIS A 2 -15.83 17.84 -6.89
N PRO A 3 -14.54 17.47 -6.82
CA PRO A 3 -14.16 16.12 -6.41
C PRO A 3 -14.58 15.86 -4.96
N ALA A 4 -15.09 14.66 -4.69
CA ALA A 4 -15.40 14.25 -3.33
C ALA A 4 -14.11 14.22 -2.49
N LEU A 5 -14.10 14.93 -1.36
CA LEU A 5 -12.93 15.00 -0.46
C LEU A 5 -12.45 13.62 -0.02
N SER A 6 -13.39 12.69 0.20
CA SER A 6 -13.09 11.30 0.54
C SER A 6 -12.23 10.59 -0.51
N VAL A 7 -12.44 10.87 -1.80
CA VAL A 7 -11.66 10.29 -2.90
C VAL A 7 -10.26 10.92 -3.00
N LEU A 8 -10.15 12.23 -2.74
CA LEU A 8 -8.85 12.91 -2.69
C LEU A 8 -8.00 12.40 -1.52
N LEU A 9 -8.60 12.25 -0.33
CA LEU A 9 -7.93 11.68 0.83
C LEU A 9 -7.55 10.22 0.59
N LEU A 10 -8.47 9.41 0.06
CA LEU A 10 -8.23 8.02 -0.29
C LEU A 10 -6.97 7.86 -1.14
N THR A 11 -6.97 8.51 -2.31
CA THR A 11 -5.91 8.36 -3.31
C THR A 11 -4.57 8.89 -2.83
N THR A 12 -4.58 10.03 -2.13
CA THR A 12 -3.35 10.66 -1.61
C THR A 12 -2.72 9.82 -0.48
N LEU A 13 -3.52 9.39 0.50
CA LEU A 13 -3.03 8.66 1.67
C LEU A 13 -2.52 7.26 1.29
N ILE A 14 -3.26 6.56 0.43
CA ILE A 14 -2.86 5.23 -0.07
C ILE A 14 -1.59 5.32 -0.91
N GLY A 15 -1.52 6.29 -1.85
CA GLY A 15 -0.33 6.51 -2.66
C GLY A 15 0.91 6.82 -1.81
N ALA A 16 0.75 7.65 -0.78
CA ALA A 16 1.82 7.95 0.18
C ALA A 16 2.27 6.71 0.96
N ALA A 17 1.34 5.87 1.42
CA ALA A 17 1.67 4.62 2.12
C ALA A 17 2.46 3.64 1.24
N GLN A 18 2.03 3.45 -0.02
CA GLN A 18 2.72 2.60 -0.98
C GLN A 18 4.14 3.11 -1.26
N GLY A 19 4.28 4.42 -1.53
CA GLY A 19 5.57 5.06 -1.76
C GLY A 19 6.51 4.96 -0.56
N LEU A 20 5.97 5.10 0.65
CA LEU A 20 6.75 4.97 1.89
C LEU A 20 7.29 3.53 2.07
N VAL A 21 6.46 2.50 1.89
CA VAL A 21 6.93 1.10 2.02
C VAL A 21 7.97 0.76 0.95
N LEU A 22 7.79 1.23 -0.29
CA LEU A 22 8.80 1.06 -1.34
C LEU A 22 10.12 1.75 -0.98
N THR A 23 10.03 2.95 -0.42
CA THR A 23 11.21 3.70 0.02
C THR A 23 11.93 2.98 1.15
N LEU A 24 11.19 2.49 2.17
CA LEU A 24 11.75 1.71 3.27
C LEU A 24 12.48 0.45 2.77
N ALA A 25 11.85 -0.29 1.85
CA ALA A 25 12.48 -1.45 1.21
C ALA A 25 13.76 -1.07 0.47
N GLY A 26 13.74 0.02 -0.30
CA GLY A 26 14.90 0.52 -1.04
C GLY A 26 16.06 0.94 -0.14
N VAL A 27 15.79 1.73 0.91
CA VAL A 27 16.84 2.18 1.82
C VAL A 27 17.41 1.03 2.66
N GLU A 28 16.60 0.06 3.08
CA GLU A 28 17.11 -1.11 3.81
C GLU A 28 17.96 -2.03 2.92
N LEU A 29 17.56 -2.23 1.65
CA LEU A 29 18.38 -2.92 0.67
C LEU A 29 19.71 -2.20 0.41
N ALA A 30 19.67 -0.87 0.22
CA ALA A 30 20.85 -0.06 0.00
C ALA A 30 21.81 -0.12 1.20
N ALA A 31 21.28 -0.03 2.42
CA ALA A 31 22.06 -0.16 3.65
C ALA A 31 22.75 -1.54 3.76
N ARG A 32 22.09 -2.63 3.34
CA ARG A 32 22.70 -3.96 3.31
C ARG A 32 23.75 -4.11 2.21
N ALA A 33 23.51 -3.52 1.05
CA ALA A 33 24.46 -3.55 -0.07
C ALA A 33 25.75 -2.77 0.23
N ALA A 34 25.70 -1.75 1.09
CA ALA A 34 26.87 -0.98 1.51
C ALA A 34 27.90 -1.78 2.33
N GLY A 35 27.53 -2.97 2.83
CA GLY A 35 28.45 -3.88 3.50
C GLY A 35 28.88 -3.44 4.91
N PRO A 36 29.87 -4.13 5.51
CA PRO A 36 30.38 -3.84 6.85
C PRO A 36 31.01 -2.44 6.89
N GLY A 37 30.38 -1.50 7.60
CA GLY A 37 30.78 -0.09 7.68
C GLY A 37 29.76 0.91 7.12
N GLY A 38 28.75 0.43 6.38
CA GLY A 38 27.59 1.24 6.02
C GLY A 38 26.78 1.65 7.26
N ALA A 39 26.25 2.87 7.26
CA ALA A 39 25.40 3.34 8.34
C ALA A 39 24.13 2.48 8.42
N ALA A 40 24.02 1.67 9.48
CA ALA A 40 22.81 0.89 9.73
C ALA A 40 21.64 1.83 10.02
N LEU A 41 20.50 1.57 9.39
CA LEU A 41 19.28 2.32 9.66
C LEU A 41 18.80 2.01 11.09
N PRO A 42 18.48 3.03 11.91
CA PRO A 42 17.92 2.81 13.22
C PRO A 42 16.62 2.01 13.13
N SER A 43 16.47 0.97 13.96
CA SER A 43 15.23 0.19 14.00
C SER A 43 14.01 1.05 14.32
N THR A 44 14.18 2.13 15.09
CA THR A 44 13.13 3.10 15.39
C THR A 44 12.63 3.83 14.13
N PHE A 45 13.53 4.20 13.21
CA PHE A 45 13.17 4.82 11.93
C PHE A 45 12.33 3.86 11.07
N LEU A 46 12.79 2.61 10.96
CA LEU A 46 12.12 1.57 10.19
C LEU A 46 10.73 1.22 10.74
N LEU A 47 10.61 1.10 12.07
CA LEU A 47 9.34 0.86 12.75
C LEU A 47 8.39 2.04 12.64
N ALA A 48 8.88 3.27 12.81
CA ALA A 48 8.09 4.49 12.63
C ALA A 48 7.55 4.59 11.20
N GLY A 49 8.38 4.29 10.20
CA GLY A 49 7.98 4.25 8.80
C GLY A 49 6.86 3.23 8.55
N ALA A 50 6.97 2.01 9.10
CA ALA A 50 5.92 0.99 9.00
C ALA A 50 4.61 1.45 9.67
N ALA A 51 4.70 2.05 10.87
CA ALA A 51 3.53 2.57 11.59
C ALA A 51 2.84 3.69 10.82
N VAL A 52 3.59 4.64 10.26
CA VAL A 52 3.05 5.72 9.42
C VAL A 52 2.39 5.13 8.17
N ALA A 53 3.01 4.18 7.49
CA ALA A 53 2.40 3.52 6.33
C ALA A 53 1.06 2.84 6.67
N LEU A 54 0.96 2.19 7.83
CA LEU A 54 -0.30 1.59 8.30
C LEU A 54 -1.37 2.63 8.63
N ILE A 55 -0.99 3.74 9.29
CA ILE A 55 -1.91 4.84 9.61
C ILE A 55 -2.45 5.47 8.31
N LEU A 56 -1.58 5.76 7.36
CA LEU A 56 -1.96 6.31 6.05
C LEU A 56 -2.89 5.35 5.29
N SER A 57 -2.55 4.07 5.24
CA SER A 57 -3.37 3.04 4.58
C SER A 57 -4.73 2.87 5.26
N GLY A 58 -4.76 2.85 6.59
CA GLY A 58 -5.98 2.74 7.38
C GLY A 58 -6.87 3.96 7.24
N ALA A 59 -6.31 5.17 7.27
CA ALA A 59 -7.04 6.41 7.04
C ALA A 59 -7.60 6.48 5.61
N GLY A 60 -6.82 6.05 4.61
CA GLY A 60 -7.29 5.90 3.23
C GLY A 60 -8.42 4.88 3.10
N LEU A 61 -8.28 3.70 3.70
CA LEU A 61 -9.33 2.67 3.73
C LEU A 61 -10.61 3.21 4.37
N VAL A 62 -10.52 3.89 5.51
CA VAL A 62 -11.67 4.53 6.17
C VAL A 62 -12.29 5.62 5.26
N ALA A 63 -11.46 6.45 4.63
CA ALA A 63 -11.90 7.45 3.66
C ALA A 63 -12.71 6.82 2.49
N SER A 64 -12.36 5.58 2.10
CA SER A 64 -13.07 4.87 1.03
C SER A 64 -14.56 4.63 1.32
N PHE A 65 -14.96 4.48 2.59
CA PHE A 65 -16.36 4.18 2.92
C PHE A 65 -17.28 5.38 2.74
N PHE A 66 -16.77 6.61 2.87
CA PHE A 66 -17.61 7.83 2.84
C PHE A 66 -18.12 8.20 1.43
N HIS A 67 -17.68 7.51 0.37
CA HIS A 67 -18.24 7.66 -0.97
C HIS A 67 -19.00 6.42 -1.45
N LEU A 68 -19.11 5.37 -0.63
CA LEU A 68 -19.91 4.20 -0.95
C LEU A 68 -21.39 4.50 -0.72
N GLY A 69 -22.23 4.20 -1.70
CA GLY A 69 -23.69 4.29 -1.53
C GLY A 69 -24.26 3.20 -0.61
N HIS A 70 -23.65 2.01 -0.61
CA HIS A 70 -24.08 0.82 0.16
C HIS A 70 -22.88 0.15 0.86
N PRO A 71 -22.34 0.74 1.94
CA PRO A 71 -21.15 0.24 2.63
C PRO A 71 -21.34 -1.17 3.20
N GLU A 72 -22.56 -1.56 3.55
CA GLU A 72 -22.90 -2.91 4.04
C GLU A 72 -22.68 -4.01 2.98
N ARG A 73 -22.60 -3.62 1.70
CA ARG A 73 -22.36 -4.51 0.56
C ARG A 73 -20.90 -4.49 0.10
N ALA A 74 -20.01 -3.76 0.78
CA ALA A 74 -18.61 -3.62 0.38
C ALA A 74 -17.88 -4.96 0.25
N TRP A 75 -18.23 -5.96 1.06
CA TRP A 75 -17.67 -7.31 0.98
C TRP A 75 -17.87 -7.97 -0.39
N ARG A 76 -18.94 -7.62 -1.12
CA ARG A 76 -19.22 -8.15 -2.47
C ARG A 76 -18.19 -7.68 -3.50
N ALA A 77 -17.47 -6.58 -3.22
CA ALA A 77 -16.41 -6.10 -4.09
C ALA A 77 -15.27 -7.12 -4.25
N ILE A 78 -15.13 -8.07 -3.34
CA ILE A 78 -14.10 -9.13 -3.39
C ILE A 78 -14.46 -10.24 -4.41
N ALA A 79 -15.75 -10.46 -4.69
CA ALA A 79 -16.19 -11.60 -5.52
C ALA A 79 -15.73 -11.53 -6.99
N GLY A 80 -15.44 -10.32 -7.49
CA GLY A 80 -15.08 -10.06 -8.88
C GLY A 80 -13.58 -10.14 -9.22
N TRP A 81 -12.74 -10.75 -8.38
CA TRP A 81 -11.28 -10.56 -8.43
C TRP A 81 -10.60 -10.91 -9.76
N ARG A 82 -11.17 -11.86 -10.52
CA ARG A 82 -10.63 -12.25 -11.83
C ARG A 82 -10.91 -11.21 -12.91
N THR A 83 -12.04 -10.52 -12.85
CA THR A 83 -12.56 -9.67 -13.94
C THR A 83 -12.57 -8.17 -13.61
N SER A 84 -12.58 -7.81 -12.33
CA SER A 84 -12.66 -6.42 -11.88
C SER A 84 -11.32 -5.95 -11.32
N TRP A 85 -10.77 -4.87 -11.88
CA TRP A 85 -9.56 -4.23 -11.37
C TRP A 85 -9.77 -3.67 -9.95
N LEU A 86 -10.95 -3.10 -9.68
CA LEU A 86 -11.33 -2.60 -8.36
C LEU A 86 -11.35 -3.72 -7.32
N SER A 87 -11.83 -4.91 -7.72
CA SER A 87 -11.83 -6.09 -6.83
C SER A 87 -10.42 -6.51 -6.43
N ARG A 88 -9.45 -6.37 -7.35
CA ARG A 88 -8.04 -6.66 -7.05
C ARG A 88 -7.47 -5.65 -6.06
N GLU A 89 -7.81 -4.37 -6.15
CA GLU A 89 -7.41 -3.37 -5.15
C GLU A 89 -7.91 -3.72 -3.75
N VAL A 90 -9.19 -4.09 -3.63
CA VAL A 90 -9.82 -4.45 -2.35
C VAL A 90 -9.15 -5.68 -1.72
N ILE A 91 -8.52 -6.56 -2.50
CA ILE A 91 -7.77 -7.72 -2.01
C ILE A 91 -6.32 -7.37 -1.68
N VAL A 92 -5.66 -6.60 -2.54
CA VAL A 92 -4.24 -6.27 -2.38
C VAL A 92 -4.02 -5.33 -1.21
N LEU A 93 -4.93 -4.39 -0.96
CA LEU A 93 -4.87 -3.45 0.17
C LEU A 93 -4.71 -4.15 1.55
N PRO A 94 -5.61 -5.05 1.98
CA PRO A 94 -5.45 -5.74 3.25
C PRO A 94 -4.23 -6.66 3.28
N ALA A 95 -3.83 -7.27 2.15
CA ALA A 95 -2.59 -8.04 2.08
C ALA A 95 -1.35 -7.14 2.30
N PHE A 96 -1.34 -5.95 1.71
CA PHE A 96 -0.31 -4.94 1.90
C PHE A 96 -0.25 -4.44 3.35
N MET A 97 -1.40 -4.12 3.95
CA MET A 97 -1.46 -3.72 5.37
C MET A 97 -0.98 -4.85 6.28
N GLY A 98 -1.46 -6.09 6.07
CA GLY A 98 -1.08 -7.24 6.88
C GLY A 98 0.42 -7.54 6.80
N THR A 99 1.02 -7.49 5.60
CA THR A 99 2.47 -7.69 5.43
C THR A 99 3.29 -6.55 6.00
N THR A 100 2.83 -5.29 5.89
CA THR A 100 3.48 -4.14 6.53
C THR A 100 3.46 -4.23 8.05
N ALA A 101 2.34 -4.67 8.64
CA ALA A 101 2.23 -4.91 10.07
C ALA A 101 3.11 -6.08 10.53
N LEU A 102 3.12 -7.18 9.77
CA LEU A 102 3.99 -8.32 10.04
C LEU A 102 5.47 -7.95 9.95
N TYR A 103 5.85 -7.08 9.00
CA TYR A 103 7.20 -6.52 8.94
C TYR A 103 7.55 -5.76 10.22
N GLY A 104 6.67 -4.86 10.67
CA GLY A 104 6.86 -4.12 11.92
C GLY A 104 7.05 -5.05 13.12
N LEU A 105 6.23 -6.08 13.25
CA LEU A 105 6.34 -7.09 14.32
C LEU A 105 7.65 -7.90 14.23
N ALA A 106 7.99 -8.39 13.03
CA ALA A 106 9.21 -9.14 12.80
C ALA A 106 10.46 -8.29 13.12
N ARG A 107 10.46 -7.01 12.72
CA ARG A 107 11.56 -6.09 12.99
C ARG A 107 11.67 -5.76 14.48
N TRP A 108 10.54 -5.55 15.16
CA TRP A 108 10.51 -5.31 16.60
C TRP A 108 11.03 -6.51 17.40
N ALA A 109 10.67 -7.73 16.97
CA ALA A 109 11.16 -8.97 17.56
C ALA A 109 12.62 -9.32 17.17
N GLY A 110 13.27 -8.54 16.31
CA GLY A 110 14.62 -8.84 15.82
C GLY A 110 14.70 -10.08 14.93
N HIS A 111 13.59 -10.47 14.29
CA HIS A 111 13.50 -11.69 13.50
C HIS A 111 14.12 -11.52 12.11
N ASP A 112 14.90 -12.52 11.65
CA ASP A 112 15.59 -12.47 10.35
C ASP A 112 14.65 -12.35 9.14
N ALA A 113 13.38 -12.71 9.32
CA ALA A 113 12.34 -12.63 8.31
C ALA A 113 11.88 -11.18 8.02
N ALA A 114 12.29 -10.19 8.81
CA ALA A 114 11.84 -8.81 8.65
C ALA A 114 12.07 -8.26 7.22
N LEU A 115 13.27 -8.43 6.66
CA LEU A 115 13.55 -7.96 5.30
C LEU A 115 12.70 -8.70 4.25
N PRO A 116 12.68 -10.05 4.19
CA PRO A 116 11.81 -10.76 3.26
C PRO A 116 10.34 -10.31 3.32
N VAL A 117 9.80 -10.05 4.52
CA VAL A 117 8.43 -9.57 4.70
C VAL A 117 8.28 -8.13 4.19
N LEU A 118 9.25 -7.24 4.43
CA LEU A 118 9.26 -5.89 3.86
C LEU A 118 9.29 -5.91 2.32
N LEU A 119 10.10 -6.80 1.73
CA LEU A 119 10.17 -6.96 0.27
C LEU A 119 8.85 -7.48 -0.31
N LEU A 120 8.17 -8.38 0.41
CA LEU A 120 6.82 -8.82 0.05
C LEU A 120 5.82 -7.67 0.12
N ALA A 121 5.85 -6.86 1.18
CA ALA A 121 5.02 -5.66 1.28
C ALA A 121 5.30 -4.66 0.14
N GLY A 122 6.57 -4.47 -0.23
CA GLY A 122 6.96 -3.65 -1.38
C GLY A 122 6.50 -4.23 -2.73
N LEU A 123 6.50 -5.57 -2.89
CA LEU A 123 5.90 -6.21 -4.07
C LEU A 123 4.40 -5.95 -4.14
N LEU A 124 3.68 -6.11 -3.02
CA LEU A 124 2.25 -5.83 -2.94
C LEU A 124 1.94 -4.36 -3.22
N ALA A 125 2.78 -3.42 -2.76
CA ALA A 125 2.66 -2.00 -3.10
C ALA A 125 2.73 -1.75 -4.61
N ARG A 126 3.65 -2.42 -5.32
CA ARG A 126 3.77 -2.35 -6.80
C ARG A 126 2.57 -2.97 -7.51
N VAL A 127 2.13 -4.14 -7.06
CA VAL A 127 0.92 -4.79 -7.59
C VAL A 127 -0.28 -3.87 -7.42
N TRP A 128 -0.38 -3.21 -6.25
CA TRP A 128 -1.46 -2.28 -5.98
C TRP A 128 -1.40 -1.05 -6.88
N PHE A 129 -0.22 -0.45 -7.10
CA PHE A 129 -0.04 0.62 -8.10
C PHE A 129 -0.52 0.19 -9.49
N GLY A 130 -0.19 -1.04 -9.90
CA GLY A 130 -0.68 -1.62 -11.14
C GLY A 130 -2.21 -1.74 -11.17
N CYS A 131 -2.84 -2.16 -10.07
CA CYS A 131 -4.30 -2.23 -9.97
C CYS A 131 -4.94 -0.83 -10.09
N THR A 132 -4.39 0.17 -9.42
CA THR A 132 -4.90 1.55 -9.45
C THR A 132 -4.71 2.20 -10.81
N GLY A 133 -3.59 1.93 -11.48
CA GLY A 133 -3.35 2.39 -12.85
C GLY A 133 -4.34 1.83 -13.88
N MET A 134 -5.02 0.71 -13.60
CA MET A 134 -6.02 0.16 -14.53
C MET A 134 -7.22 1.07 -14.75
N ILE A 135 -7.45 2.07 -13.90
CA ILE A 135 -8.50 3.07 -14.14
C ILE A 135 -8.30 3.79 -15.48
N TYR A 136 -7.05 4.09 -15.85
CA TYR A 136 -6.70 4.75 -17.11
C TYR A 136 -7.04 3.87 -18.31
N ALA A 137 -6.80 2.55 -18.21
CA ALA A 137 -7.16 1.59 -19.25
C ALA A 137 -8.67 1.28 -19.31
N ALA A 138 -9.37 1.35 -18.17
CA ALA A 138 -10.78 1.00 -18.07
C ALA A 138 -11.72 2.12 -18.59
N VAL A 139 -11.34 3.39 -18.40
CA VAL A 139 -12.17 4.54 -18.78
C VAL A 139 -11.86 4.99 -20.20
N LYS A 140 -12.39 4.24 -21.18
CA LYS A 140 -12.20 4.53 -22.63
C LYS A 140 -12.81 5.84 -23.11
N ALA A 141 -13.68 6.46 -22.31
CA ALA A 141 -14.34 7.71 -22.68
C ALA A 141 -13.37 8.90 -22.76
N ILE A 142 -12.23 8.82 -22.06
CA ILE A 142 -11.23 9.88 -22.01
C ILE A 142 -10.08 9.46 -22.93
N ARG A 143 -10.01 10.07 -24.12
CA ARG A 143 -9.05 9.68 -25.18
C ARG A 143 -7.61 9.97 -24.78
N GLU A 144 -7.41 10.95 -23.93
CA GLU A 144 -6.11 11.39 -23.40
C GLU A 144 -5.49 10.37 -22.44
N TRP A 145 -6.25 9.37 -21.98
CA TRP A 145 -5.78 8.31 -21.09
C TRP A 145 -5.44 6.99 -21.82
N ALA A 146 -5.64 6.94 -23.14
CA ALA A 146 -5.44 5.75 -23.99
C ALA A 146 -3.99 5.58 -24.48
#